data_AF-A0A089LDU6-F1
#
_entry.id   AF-A0A089LDU6-F1
#
_cell.length_a   1.000
_cell.length_b   1.000
_cell.length_c   1.000
_cell.angle_alpha   90.00
_cell.angle_beta   90.00
_cell.angle_gamma   90.00
#
_symmetry.space_group_name_H-M   'P 1'
#
loop_
_entity.id
_entity.type
_entity.pdbx_description
1 polymer ?
#
loop_
_entity_poly.entity_id
_entity_poly.type
_entity_poly.pdbx_seq_one_letter_code
_entity_poly.pdbx_strand_id
1 'polypeptide(L)' 'MRTENQIQSKINELTLQRRSLESRLAPLSADDPQRAALDAQLTRLEDMMMMLEWVLNAPTGKYHA' A
#
# COMPACT_ATOMS: atom_id res chain seq x y z
N MET A 1 11.12 1.38 -17.33
CA MET A 1 10.11 0.82 -18.28
C MET A 1 8.73 1.44 -18.00
N ARG A 2 7.75 1.39 -18.93
CA ARG A 2 6.39 1.96 -18.67
C ARG A 2 5.71 1.33 -17.45
N THR A 3 5.93 0.04 -17.21
CA THR A 3 5.41 -0.75 -16.07
C THR A 3 5.99 -0.35 -14.73
N GLU A 4 7.28 -0.05 -14.66
CA GLU A 4 7.97 0.39 -13.44
C GLU A 4 7.43 1.74 -12.94
N ASN A 5 7.29 2.70 -13.86
CA ASN A 5 6.70 4.00 -13.55
C ASN A 5 5.24 3.86 -13.08
N GLN A 6 4.48 2.92 -13.66
CA GLN A 6 3.11 2.62 -13.22
C GLN A 6 3.05 2.04 -11.81
N ILE A 7 3.96 1.11 -11.48
CA ILE A 7 4.07 0.52 -10.14
C ILE A 7 4.44 1.62 -9.12
N GLN A 8 5.40 2.47 -9.44
CA GLN A 8 5.81 3.56 -8.56
C GLN A 8 4.69 4.59 -8.34
N SER A 9 3.98 5.00 -9.41
CA SER A 9 2.79 5.86 -9.28
C SER A 9 1.74 5.21 -8.39
N LYS A 10 1.53 3.89 -8.52
CA LYS A 10 0.56 3.18 -7.69
C LYS A 10 0.97 3.15 -6.22
N ILE A 11 2.23 2.87 -5.92
CA ILE A 11 2.77 2.92 -4.54
C ILE A 11 2.56 4.30 -3.93
N ASN A 12 2.79 5.38 -4.69
CA ASN A 12 2.59 6.74 -4.21
C ASN A 12 1.10 7.02 -3.89
N GLU A 13 0.17 6.57 -4.73
CA GLU A 13 -1.27 6.65 -4.45
C GLU A 13 -1.64 5.91 -3.16
N LEU A 14 -1.20 4.66 -3.01
CA LEU A 14 -1.49 3.85 -1.83
C LEU A 14 -0.88 4.47 -0.57
N THR A 15 0.30 5.08 -0.67
CA THR A 15 0.94 5.82 0.43
C THR A 15 0.09 7.00 0.90
N LEU A 16 -0.51 7.75 -0.03
CA LEU A 16 -1.40 8.86 0.32
C LEU A 16 -2.68 8.35 1.00
N GLN A 17 -3.25 7.25 0.52
CA GLN A 17 -4.41 6.60 1.15
C GLN A 17 -4.08 6.10 2.56
N ARG A 18 -2.91 5.49 2.74
CA ARG A 18 -2.42 5.02 4.04
C ARG A 18 -2.35 6.15 5.05
N ARG A 19 -1.70 7.26 4.69
CA ARG A 19 -1.61 8.47 5.54
C ARG A 19 -2.99 9.03 5.90
N SER A 20 -3.94 8.99 4.97
CA SER A 20 -5.32 9.42 5.24
C SER A 20 -6.01 8.51 6.25
N LEU A 21 -5.84 7.19 6.16
CA LEU A 21 -6.37 6.25 7.14
C LEU A 21 -5.70 6.38 8.50
N GLU A 22 -4.37 6.52 8.55
CA GLU A 22 -3.61 6.77 9.78
C GLU A 22 -4.11 8.05 10.49
N SER A 23 -4.34 9.14 9.74
CA SER A 23 -4.90 10.39 10.28
C SER A 23 -6.31 10.20 10.87
N ARG A 24 -7.13 9.35 10.25
CA ARG A 24 -8.48 9.01 10.75
C ARG A 24 -8.44 8.08 11.97
N LEU A 25 -7.41 7.23 12.07
CA LEU A 25 -7.19 6.32 13.19
C LEU A 25 -6.63 7.03 14.42
N ALA A 26 -5.75 8.02 14.22
CA ALA A 26 -5.07 8.74 15.30
C ALA A 26 -5.98 9.27 16.43
N PRO A 27 -7.17 9.85 16.17
CA PRO A 27 -8.07 10.31 17.22
C PRO A 27 -8.95 9.22 17.84
N LEU A 28 -9.00 8.01 17.28
CA LEU A 28 -9.89 6.95 17.77
C LEU A 28 -9.29 6.25 18.98
N SER A 29 -10.13 5.94 19.97
CA SER A 29 -9.73 5.08 21.10
C SER A 29 -9.56 3.62 20.65
N ALA A 30 -8.86 2.81 21.45
CA ALA A 30 -8.67 1.39 21.13
C ALA A 30 -9.98 0.60 21.07
N ASP A 31 -10.97 1.01 21.87
CA ASP A 31 -12.30 0.36 21.95
C ASP A 31 -13.30 0.95 20.95
N ASP A 32 -12.88 1.87 20.09
CA ASP A 32 -13.77 2.47 19.09
C ASP A 32 -14.17 1.43 18.04
N PRO A 33 -15.47 1.16 17.83
CA PRO A 33 -15.92 0.16 16.87
C PRO A 33 -15.51 0.49 15.42
N GLN A 34 -15.23 1.75 15.10
CA GLN A 34 -14.76 2.16 13.77
C GLN A 34 -13.27 1.86 13.57
N ARG A 35 -12.50 1.76 14.65
CA ARG A 35 -11.06 1.51 14.60
C ARG A 35 -10.73 0.18 13.94
N ALA A 36 -11.39 -0.90 14.36
CA ALA A 36 -11.18 -2.23 13.79
C ALA A 36 -11.39 -2.28 12.27
N ALA A 37 -12.40 -1.56 11.77
CA ALA A 37 -12.69 -1.50 10.34
C ALA A 37 -11.64 -0.67 9.56
N LEU A 38 -11.06 0.35 10.19
CA LEU A 38 -10.00 1.18 9.60
C LEU A 38 -8.64 0.47 9.65
N ASP A 39 -8.32 -0.24 10.73
CA ASP A 39 -7.12 -1.06 10.85
C ASP A 39 -7.14 -2.18 9.79
N ALA A 40 -8.28 -2.85 9.58
CA ALA A 40 -8.41 -3.85 8.50
C ALA A 40 -8.26 -3.26 7.09
N GLN A 41 -8.59 -1.98 6.89
CA GLN A 41 -8.30 -1.28 5.63
C GLN A 41 -6.82 -0.94 5.51
N LEU A 42 -6.20 -0.51 6.60
CA LEU A 42 -4.78 -0.17 6.66
C LEU A 42 -3.91 -1.39 6.33
N THR A 43 -4.16 -2.54 6.97
CA THR A 43 -3.44 -3.79 6.69
C THR A 43 -3.53 -4.20 5.22
N ARG A 44 -4.72 -4.09 4.61
CA ARG A 44 -4.89 -4.41 3.19
C ARG A 44 -4.08 -3.47 2.27
N LEU A 45 -3.96 -2.19 2.60
CA LEU A 45 -3.13 -1.27 1.83
C LEU A 45 -1.64 -1.62 1.99
N GLU A 46 -1.20 -1.96 3.19
CA GLU A 46 0.18 -2.35 3.47
C GLU A 46 0.57 -3.62 2.70
N ASP A 47 -0.31 -4.63 2.68
CA ASP A 47 -0.12 -5.86 1.89
C ASP A 47 0.01 -5.55 0.39
N MET A 48 -0.86 -4.69 -0.13
CA MET A 48 -0.82 -4.28 -1.54
C MET A 48 0.47 -3.51 -1.87
N MET A 49 0.91 -2.62 -0.99
CA MET A 49 2.17 -1.88 -1.16
C MET A 49 3.36 -2.82 -1.15
N MET A 50 3.43 -3.76 -0.20
CA MET A 50 4.49 -4.76 -0.10
C MET A 50 4.60 -5.60 -1.38
N MET A 51 3.47 -6.03 -1.95
CA MET A 51 3.47 -6.78 -3.20
C MET A 51 4.00 -5.96 -4.38
N LEU A 52 3.61 -4.69 -4.49
CA LEU A 52 4.08 -3.80 -5.54
C LEU A 52 5.57 -3.47 -5.40
N GLU A 53 6.05 -3.28 -4.17
CA GLU A 53 7.48 -3.11 -3.88
C GLU A 53 8.27 -4.36 -4.25
N TRP A 54 7.74 -5.55 -3.97
CA TRP A 54 8.36 -6.80 -4.41
C TRP A 54 8.47 -6.88 -5.93
N VAL A 55 7.40 -6.57 -6.66
CA VAL A 55 7.41 -6.58 -8.14
C VAL A 55 8.39 -5.54 -8.68
N LEU A 56 8.45 -4.35 -8.08
CA LEU A 56 9.36 -3.28 -8.50
C LEU A 56 10.83 -3.70 -8.37
N ASN A 57 11.15 -4.45 -7.32
CA ASN A 57 12.51 -4.90 -7.02
C ASN A 57 12.83 -6.30 -7.56
N ALA A 58 11.87 -6.98 -8.21
CA ALA A 58 12.08 -8.30 -8.76
C ALA A 58 13.12 -8.25 -9.90
N PRO A 59 14.05 -9.23 -9.98
CA PRO A 59 15.05 -9.25 -11.04
C PRO A 59 14.38 -9.37 -12.41
N THR A 60 14.71 -8.47 -13.32
CA THR A 60 14.23 -8.50 -14.72
C THR A 60 15.01 -9.54 -15.53
N GLY A 61 14.73 -10.82 -15.29
CA GLY A 61 15.27 -11.91 -16.09
C GLY A 61 14.74 -11.85 -17.52
N LYS A 62 15.60 -11.57 -18.50
CA LYS A 62 15.29 -11.71 -19.93
C LYS A 62 15.19 -13.19 -20.29
N TYR A 63 14.02 -13.80 -20.13
CA TYR A 63 13.70 -15.12 -20.69
C TYR A 63 12.94 -15.05 -22.02
N HIS A 64 13.02 -13.92 -22.71
CA HIS A 64 12.62 -13.79 -24.11
C HIS A 64 13.67 -12.92 -24.81
N ALA A 65 14.73 -13.57 -25.28
CA ALA A 65 15.61 -13.06 -26.33
C ALA A 65 15.15 -13.65 -27.66
#